data_AF-A0A382EIP5-F1
#
_entry.id   AF-A0A382EIP5-F1
#
_cell.length_a   1.000
_cell.length_b   1.000
_cell.length_c   1.000
_cell.angle_alpha   90.00
_cell.angle_beta   90.00
_cell.angle_gamma   90.00
#
_symmetry.space_group_name_H-M   'P 1'
#
loop_
_entity.id
_entity.type
_entity.pdbx_description
1 polymer ?
#
loop_
_entity_poly.entity_id
_entity_poly.type
_entity_poly.pdbx_seq_one_letter_code
_entity_poly.pdbx_strand_id
1 'polypeptide(L)'
;MELTREEEKSLSGEHGEVLQTAYRILSATGEATDAERLVPIHWAHVSGVNYNTIGDAGEEFLAGLSKKARFRVRTTVNPMGYDKDSVEKFGLDENFIQKQ
;
A
#
# COMPACT_ATOMS: atom_id res chain seq x y z
N MET A 1 -13.79 7.91 -15.31
CA MET A 1 -12.40 7.42 -15.42
C MET A 1 -12.27 6.49 -16.61
N GLU A 2 -11.44 6.88 -17.58
CA GLU A 2 -11.07 6.08 -18.74
C GLU A 2 -9.78 5.31 -18.45
N LEU A 3 -9.81 4.00 -18.67
CA LEU A 3 -8.66 3.11 -18.53
C LEU A 3 -8.13 2.70 -19.89
N THR A 4 -6.82 2.54 -20.00
CA THR A 4 -6.20 1.88 -21.15
C THR A 4 -6.50 0.39 -21.13
N ARG A 5 -6.39 -0.29 -22.28
CA ARG A 5 -6.61 -1.74 -22.38
C ARG A 5 -5.78 -2.56 -21.39
N GLU A 6 -4.54 -2.14 -21.12
CA GLU A 6 -3.66 -2.85 -20.18
C GLU A 6 -4.09 -2.64 -18.71
N GLU A 7 -4.65 -1.47 -18.39
CA GLU A 7 -5.22 -1.19 -17.08
C GLU A 7 -6.55 -1.96 -16.89
N GLU A 8 -7.38 -2.05 -17.92
CA GLU A 8 -8.60 -2.88 -17.93
C GLU A 8 -8.29 -4.37 -17.71
N LYS A 9 -7.27 -4.91 -18.39
CA LYS A 9 -6.79 -6.28 -18.16
C LYS A 9 -6.29 -6.49 -16.73
N SER A 10 -5.62 -5.47 -16.18
CA SER A 10 -5.17 -5.53 -14.80
C SER A 10 -6.36 -5.52 -13.83
N LEU A 11 -7.38 -4.70 -14.10
CA LEU A 11 -8.63 -4.64 -13.34
C LEU A 11 -9.47 -5.92 -13.45
N SER A 12 -9.44 -6.61 -14.60
CA SER A 12 -10.13 -7.90 -14.78
C SER A 12 -9.43 -9.06 -14.06
N GLY A 13 -8.17 -8.87 -13.67
CA GLY A 13 -7.35 -9.85 -12.94
C GLY A 13 -6.42 -10.68 -13.83
N GLU A 14 -6.30 -10.37 -15.12
CA GLU A 14 -5.40 -11.07 -16.04
C GLU A 14 -3.93 -11.01 -15.59
N HIS A 15 -3.53 -9.92 -14.93
CA HIS A 15 -2.19 -9.73 -14.38
C HIS A 15 -2.05 -10.13 -12.90
N GLY A 16 -3.04 -10.86 -12.36
CA GLY A 16 -3.03 -11.40 -11.00
C GLY A 16 -3.71 -10.52 -9.95
N GLU A 17 -4.07 -11.15 -8.83
CA GLU A 17 -4.92 -10.60 -7.77
C GLU A 17 -4.39 -9.30 -7.13
N VAL A 18 -3.07 -9.17 -7.03
CA VAL A 18 -2.42 -7.97 -6.45
C VAL A 18 -2.74 -6.74 -7.29
N LEU A 19 -2.51 -6.82 -8.61
CA LEU A 19 -2.80 -5.72 -9.51
C LEU A 19 -4.31 -5.51 -9.63
N GLN A 20 -5.09 -6.58 -9.67
CA GLN A 20 -6.55 -6.49 -9.65
C GLN A 20 -7.06 -5.65 -8.47
N THR A 21 -6.56 -5.94 -7.27
CA THR A 21 -6.93 -5.23 -6.05
C THR A 21 -6.50 -3.77 -6.12
N ALA A 22 -5.27 -3.50 -6.55
CA ALA A 22 -4.75 -2.14 -6.70
C ALA A 22 -5.56 -1.30 -7.71
N TYR A 23 -5.88 -1.87 -8.89
CA TYR A 23 -6.68 -1.19 -9.90
C TYR A 23 -8.13 -1.00 -9.48
N ARG A 24 -8.72 -1.91 -8.70
CA ARG A 24 -10.05 -1.69 -8.10
C ARG A 24 -10.06 -0.47 -7.17
N ILE A 25 -9.04 -0.33 -6.33
CA ILE A 25 -8.91 0.83 -5.43
C ILE A 25 -8.72 2.12 -6.22
N LEU A 26 -7.83 2.11 -7.22
CA LEU A 26 -7.61 3.27 -8.09
C LEU A 26 -8.87 3.64 -8.88
N SER A 27 -9.61 2.66 -9.40
CA SER A 27 -10.86 2.89 -10.13
C SER A 27 -11.92 3.53 -9.26
N ALA A 28 -12.17 2.96 -8.08
CA ALA A 28 -13.14 3.50 -7.14
C ALA A 28 -12.75 4.92 -6.69
N THR A 29 -11.46 5.18 -6.46
CA THR A 29 -10.96 6.52 -6.10
C THR A 29 -11.12 7.50 -7.25
N GLY A 30 -10.79 7.09 -8.47
CA GLY A 30 -10.94 7.90 -9.67
C GLY A 30 -12.41 8.25 -9.94
N GLU A 31 -13.31 7.29 -9.83
CA GLU A 31 -14.76 7.50 -9.94
C GLU A 31 -15.28 8.45 -8.84
N ALA A 32 -14.86 8.26 -7.59
CA ALA A 32 -15.28 9.11 -6.47
C ALA A 32 -14.75 10.55 -6.54
N THR A 33 -13.72 10.80 -7.35
CA THR A 33 -13.07 12.11 -7.50
C THR A 33 -13.27 12.73 -8.89
N ASP A 34 -14.14 12.13 -9.72
CA ASP A 34 -14.38 12.52 -11.12
C ASP A 34 -13.08 12.59 -11.96
N ALA A 35 -12.11 11.74 -11.63
CA ALA A 35 -10.85 11.67 -12.36
C ALA A 35 -11.08 11.15 -13.78
N GLU A 36 -10.49 11.85 -14.75
CA GLU A 36 -10.60 11.51 -16.16
C GLU A 36 -9.81 10.23 -16.49
N ARG A 37 -8.55 10.13 -16.04
CA ARG A 37 -7.64 9.02 -16.35
C ARG A 37 -6.57 8.85 -15.27
N LEU A 38 -5.91 7.69 -15.26
CA LEU A 38 -4.70 7.48 -14.45
C LEU A 38 -3.50 8.19 -15.06
N VAL A 39 -2.54 8.56 -14.22
CA VAL A 39 -1.27 9.19 -14.64
C VAL A 39 -0.11 8.25 -14.26
N PRO A 40 0.77 7.90 -15.21
CA PRO A 40 1.92 7.05 -14.91
C PRO A 40 2.90 7.79 -13.99
N ILE A 41 3.43 7.06 -13.00
CA ILE A 41 4.45 7.56 -12.07
C ILE A 41 5.77 6.84 -12.30
N HIS A 42 6.88 7.50 -11.94
CA HIS A 42 8.23 6.91 -11.95
C HIS A 42 8.83 6.72 -10.55
N TRP A 43 8.21 7.32 -9.53
CA TRP A 43 8.64 7.23 -8.14
C TRP A 43 7.43 7.31 -7.21
N ALA A 44 7.42 6.52 -6.16
CA ALA A 44 6.38 6.53 -5.13
C ALA A 44 7.01 6.69 -3.74
N HIS A 45 6.31 7.40 -2.86
CA HIS A 45 6.60 7.42 -1.44
C HIS A 45 5.36 6.93 -0.69
N VAL A 46 5.49 5.83 0.04
CA VAL A 46 4.40 5.22 0.79
C VAL A 46 4.38 5.81 2.19
N SER A 47 3.41 6.69 2.42
CA SER A 47 3.05 7.15 3.77
C SER A 47 2.20 6.10 4.48
N GLY A 48 2.19 6.11 5.81
CA GLY A 48 1.35 5.19 6.60
C GLY A 48 1.90 3.77 6.73
N VAL A 49 3.17 3.62 7.09
CA VAL A 49 3.74 2.32 7.50
C VAL A 49 3.75 2.13 9.02
N ASN A 50 3.23 3.11 9.77
CA ASN A 50 3.22 3.06 11.23
C ASN A 50 1.97 2.33 11.73
N TYR A 51 2.13 1.31 12.58
CA TYR A 51 1.00 0.54 13.13
C TYR A 51 -0.06 1.43 13.80
N ASN A 52 0.34 2.53 14.46
CA ASN A 52 -0.59 3.48 15.07
C ASN A 52 -1.55 4.15 14.07
N THR A 53 -1.18 4.20 12.79
CA THR A 53 -1.99 4.82 11.73
C THR A 53 -2.81 3.81 10.95
N ILE A 54 -2.34 2.58 10.84
CA ILE A 54 -2.96 1.56 9.98
C ILE A 54 -3.77 0.51 10.75
N GLY A 55 -3.45 0.32 12.03
CA GLY A 55 -4.06 -0.69 12.89
C GLY A 55 -3.94 -2.12 12.35
N ASP A 56 -4.66 -3.06 12.97
CA ASP A 56 -4.68 -4.47 12.58
C ASP A 56 -5.09 -4.66 11.12
N ALA A 57 -6.14 -3.96 10.67
CA ALA A 57 -6.65 -4.13 9.30
C ALA A 57 -5.62 -3.74 8.24
N GLY A 58 -4.88 -2.65 8.47
CA GLY A 58 -3.83 -2.24 7.54
C GLY A 58 -2.57 -3.10 7.63
N GLU A 59 -2.21 -3.57 8.83
CA GLU A 59 -1.13 -4.54 9.02
C GLU A 59 -1.41 -5.84 8.26
N GLU A 60 -2.58 -6.46 8.50
CA GLU A 60 -3.00 -7.69 7.84
C GLU A 60 -3.08 -7.53 6.31
N PHE A 61 -3.58 -6.38 5.84
CA PHE A 61 -3.65 -6.06 4.42
C PHE A 61 -2.25 -6.02 3.80
N LEU A 62 -1.31 -5.28 4.40
CA LEU A 62 0.06 -5.14 3.90
C LEU A 62 0.82 -6.48 4.00
N ALA A 63 0.67 -7.21 5.10
CA ALA A 63 1.26 -8.53 5.29
C ALA A 63 0.76 -9.53 4.23
N GLY A 64 -0.55 -9.54 3.96
CA GLY A 64 -1.15 -10.35 2.89
C GLY A 64 -0.64 -9.97 1.50
N LEU A 65 -0.61 -8.68 1.20
CA LEU A 65 -0.15 -8.14 -0.08
C LEU A 65 1.33 -8.49 -0.34
N SER A 66 2.18 -8.39 0.69
CA SER A 66 3.63 -8.62 0.60
C SER A 66 4.02 -10.02 0.09
N LYS A 67 3.14 -11.01 0.29
CA LYS A 67 3.37 -12.41 -0.14
C LYS A 67 3.50 -12.54 -1.65
N LYS A 68 2.79 -11.70 -2.43
CA LYS A 68 2.73 -11.78 -3.90
C LYS A 68 3.21 -10.49 -4.57
N ALA A 69 3.09 -9.34 -3.92
CA ALA A 69 3.39 -8.04 -4.53
C ALA A 69 4.89 -7.81 -4.76
N ARG A 70 5.19 -6.98 -5.75
CA ARG A 70 6.53 -6.51 -6.08
C ARG A 70 6.48 -5.02 -6.42
N PHE A 71 7.53 -4.29 -6.08
CA PHE A 71 7.66 -2.89 -6.48
C PHE A 71 8.02 -2.80 -7.97
N ARG A 72 7.35 -1.91 -8.70
CA ARG A 72 7.57 -1.66 -10.14
C ARG A 72 8.34 -0.38 -10.43
N VAL A 73 8.23 0.60 -9.53
CA VAL A 73 8.96 1.87 -9.59
C VAL A 73 9.83 1.99 -8.35
N ARG A 74 10.73 2.98 -8.34
CA ARG A 74 11.43 3.30 -7.09
C ARG A 74 10.36 3.59 -6.03
N THR A 75 10.50 3.00 -4.85
CA THR A 75 9.57 3.22 -3.75
C THR A 75 10.34 3.45 -2.47
N THR A 76 9.95 4.48 -1.72
CA THR A 76 10.43 4.76 -0.37
C THR A 76 9.27 4.71 0.61
N VAL A 77 9.59 4.59 1.90
CA VAL A 77 8.62 4.55 3.00
C VAL A 77 9.00 5.57 4.06
N ASN A 78 8.04 5.96 4.89
CA ASN A 78 8.35 6.65 6.14
C ASN A 78 9.17 5.74 7.08
N PRO A 79 9.88 6.32 8.07
CA PRO A 79 10.39 5.54 9.18
C PRO A 79 9.27 4.76 9.88
N MET A 80 9.59 3.57 10.37
CA MET A 80 8.69 2.81 11.24
C MET A 80 8.50 3.52 12.59
N GLY A 81 7.51 3.10 13.37
CA GLY A 81 7.08 3.82 14.58
C GLY A 81 8.06 3.86 15.75
N TYR A 82 9.20 3.18 15.68
CA TYR A 82 10.27 3.22 16.67
C TYR A 82 11.64 2.90 16.06
N ASP A 83 12.71 3.21 16.79
CA ASP A 83 14.05 2.73 16.45
C ASP A 83 14.22 1.30 17.01
N LYS A 84 14.33 0.32 16.10
CA LYS A 84 14.48 -1.10 16.44
C LYS A 84 15.73 -1.39 17.28
N ASP A 85 16.77 -0.55 17.18
CA ASP A 85 18.05 -0.77 17.85
C ASP A 85 18.06 -0.17 19.27
N SER A 86 16.97 0.51 19.66
CA SER A 86 16.86 1.16 20.98
C SER A 86 15.44 1.14 21.57
N VAL A 87 14.56 0.26 21.08
CA VAL A 87 13.13 0.20 21.43
C VAL A 87 12.90 0.06 22.93
N GLU A 88 13.77 -0.67 23.63
CA GLU A 88 13.71 -0.93 25.07
C GLU A 88 13.83 0.34 25.93
N LYS A 89 14.32 1.45 25.36
CA LYS A 89 14.52 2.73 26.08
C LYS A 89 13.27 3.58 26.17
N PHE A 90 12.23 3.26 25.38
CA PHE A 90 11.09 4.15 25.19
C PHE A 90 9.82 3.72 25.93
N GLY A 91 9.82 2.56 26.60
CA GLY A 91 8.66 2.07 27.36
C GLY A 91 7.39 1.94 26.52
N LEU A 92 7.54 1.52 25.25
CA LEU A 92 6.44 1.37 24.32
C LEU A 92 5.63 0.10 24.62
N ASP A 93 4.36 0.12 24.26
CA ASP A 93 3.46 -1.03 24.39
C ASP A 93 3.98 -2.23 23.58
N GLU A 94 4.02 -3.41 24.22
CA GLU A 94 4.59 -4.62 23.60
C GLU A 94 3.79 -5.05 22.36
N ASN A 95 2.47 -4.87 22.36
CA ASN A 95 1.65 -5.22 21.21
C ASN A 95 1.93 -4.28 20.04
N PHE A 96 2.10 -2.98 20.28
CA PHE A 96 2.58 -2.04 19.28
C PHE A 96 3.94 -2.45 18.69
N ILE A 97 4.90 -2.85 19.53
CA ILE A 97 6.23 -3.29 19.07
C ILE A 97 6.11 -4.53 18.16
N GLN A 98 5.29 -5.50 18.55
CA GLN A 98 5.10 -6.75 17.80
C GLN A 98 4.37 -6.55 16.46
N LYS A 99 3.47 -5.56 16.39
CA LYS A 99 2.59 -5.31 15.24
C LYS A 99 3.16 -4.35 14.19
N GLN A 100 4.17 -3.57 14.55
CA GLN A 100 4.86 -2.63 13.67
C GLN A 100 5.93 -3.30 12.82
#